data_AF-A0A445AU62-F1
#
_entry.id   AF-A0A445AU62-F1
#
_cell.length_a   1.000
_cell.length_b   1.000
_cell.length_c   1.000
_cell.angle_alpha   90.00
_cell.angle_beta   90.00
_cell.angle_gamma   90.00
#
_symmetry.space_group_name_H-M   'P 1'
#
loop_
_entity.id
_entity.type
_entity.pdbx_description
1 polymer ?
#
loop_
_entity_poly.entity_id
_entity_poly.type
_entity_poly.pdbx_seq_one_letter_code
_entity_poly.pdbx_strand_id
1 'polypeptide(L)'
;MEQQLLGYEDTLYRLDEAEHIAGRLDRLTKWTVKLTWFHNTVCSELEQDTTEERLMRYTRGYIMQLIGGILFPDASDSRVYIRWLSLLVDLNTYGWLSWGSAVLAWLYRQMCHAMEHGQCNLGGCVSLLLSWAYHHFLLLRPDGFNTRRFSLIERWIQYWPDNARGESRLRHYRCTLNGIGMLNVDWMSYANPQLIGKVPPAIAEAEALAALVCLLLCFAIIEWHQVDGVVRQFGGLQHILTRPLNIDEMHRLDGRFGRDEWFP
;
A
#
# COMPACT_ATOMS: atom_id res chain seq x y z
N MET A 1 -23.75 9.90 10.26
CA MET A 1 -22.28 9.92 10.18
C MET A 1 -21.79 11.05 9.27
N GLU A 2 -22.20 11.11 7.99
CA GLU A 2 -21.91 12.26 7.11
C GLU A 2 -22.49 13.59 7.66
N GLN A 3 -23.70 13.57 8.25
CA GLN A 3 -24.30 14.73 8.92
C GLN A 3 -23.63 15.15 10.23
N GLN A 4 -22.89 14.26 10.89
CA GLN A 4 -22.13 14.65 12.09
C GLN A 4 -20.82 15.34 11.70
N LEU A 5 -20.21 14.98 10.57
CA LEU A 5 -19.00 15.61 10.04
C LEU A 5 -19.23 17.01 9.45
N LEU A 6 -20.45 17.32 9.00
CA LEU A 6 -20.85 18.66 8.56
C LEU A 6 -20.72 19.74 9.67
N GLY A 7 -20.85 19.35 10.93
CA GLY A 7 -20.60 20.24 12.08
C GLY A 7 -19.11 20.46 12.40
N TYR A 8 -18.21 19.78 11.69
CA TYR A 8 -16.76 19.82 11.91
C TYR A 8 -15.97 20.42 10.73
N GLU A 9 -16.65 20.94 9.70
CA GLU A 9 -16.01 21.60 8.55
C GLU A 9 -15.04 22.70 9.03
N ASP A 10 -15.46 23.57 9.96
CA ASP A 10 -14.62 24.62 10.57
C ASP A 10 -13.39 24.13 11.34
N THR A 11 -13.46 22.94 11.93
CA THR A 11 -12.32 22.30 12.62
C THR A 11 -11.39 21.57 11.66
N LEU A 12 -11.90 21.02 10.56
CA LEU A 12 -11.06 20.43 9.50
C LEU A 12 -10.31 21.52 8.73
N TYR A 13 -10.86 22.75 8.67
CA TYR A 13 -10.24 23.93 8.08
C TYR A 13 -9.02 24.46 8.86
N ARG A 14 -8.76 23.95 10.08
CA ARG A 14 -7.58 24.28 10.91
C ARG A 14 -6.72 23.02 11.10
N LEU A 15 -6.02 22.63 10.04
CA LEU A 15 -5.06 21.51 10.05
C LEU A 15 -3.84 21.72 10.98
N ASP A 16 -3.76 22.84 11.69
CA ASP A 16 -2.73 23.15 12.68
C ASP A 16 -3.09 22.67 14.10
N GLU A 17 -4.34 22.24 14.36
CA GLU A 17 -4.80 21.76 15.69
C GLU A 17 -5.06 20.24 15.71
N ALA A 18 -4.19 19.45 15.10
CA ALA A 18 -4.34 18.00 14.99
C ALA A 18 -4.42 17.27 16.34
N GLU A 19 -3.77 17.77 17.40
CA GLU A 19 -3.88 17.21 18.76
C GLU A 19 -5.31 17.34 19.32
N HIS A 20 -6.01 18.44 18.99
CA HIS A 20 -7.37 18.70 19.43
C HIS A 20 -8.41 17.92 18.63
N ILE A 21 -8.10 17.58 17.37
CA ILE A 21 -8.90 16.72 16.49
C ILE A 21 -8.70 15.25 16.90
N ALA A 22 -7.47 14.80 17.09
CA ALA A 22 -7.16 13.43 17.51
C ALA A 22 -7.81 13.07 18.85
N GLY A 23 -7.71 13.95 19.86
CA GLY A 23 -8.31 13.73 21.18
C GLY A 23 -9.85 13.79 21.22
N ARG A 24 -10.52 14.45 20.24
CA ARG A 24 -11.99 14.55 20.19
C ARG A 24 -12.64 13.55 19.24
N LEU A 25 -11.89 13.06 18.25
CA LEU A 25 -12.35 12.02 17.32
C LEU A 25 -12.24 10.61 17.93
N ASP A 26 -11.57 10.48 19.09
CA ASP A 26 -11.48 9.29 19.94
C ASP A 26 -12.84 8.70 20.37
N ARG A 27 -13.92 9.48 20.22
CA ARG A 27 -15.30 9.08 20.54
C ARG A 27 -16.11 8.54 19.34
N LEU A 28 -15.57 8.55 18.12
CA LEU A 28 -16.25 8.09 16.92
C LEU A 28 -15.68 6.74 16.47
N THR A 29 -16.45 5.67 16.69
CA THR A 29 -16.09 4.26 16.47
C THR A 29 -15.79 3.83 15.02
N LYS A 30 -15.64 4.76 14.06
CA LYS A 30 -15.10 4.46 12.73
C LYS A 30 -14.24 5.62 12.21
N TRP A 31 -12.93 5.48 12.39
CA TRP A 31 -11.87 6.39 11.94
C TRP A 31 -11.67 6.44 10.42
N THR A 32 -12.70 6.19 9.62
CA THR A 32 -12.61 6.13 8.14
C THR A 32 -13.54 7.12 7.46
N VAL A 33 -13.03 7.77 6.42
CA VAL A 33 -13.75 8.74 5.60
C VAL A 33 -13.81 8.25 4.16
N LYS A 34 -14.91 8.51 3.45
CA LYS A 34 -15.00 8.18 2.03
C LYS A 34 -13.98 8.98 1.23
N LEU A 35 -13.23 8.33 0.36
CA LEU A 35 -12.22 8.98 -0.48
C LEU A 35 -12.86 10.04 -1.40
N THR A 36 -14.06 9.77 -1.92
CA THR A 36 -14.83 10.70 -2.75
C THR A 36 -15.25 11.96 -1.98
N TRP A 37 -15.69 11.80 -0.72
CA TRP A 37 -15.99 12.94 0.14
C TRP A 37 -14.72 13.75 0.40
N PHE A 38 -13.62 13.08 0.77
CA PHE A 38 -12.35 13.75 1.05
C PHE A 38 -11.83 14.54 -0.15
N HIS A 39 -11.87 13.95 -1.35
CA HIS A 39 -11.50 14.61 -2.60
C HIS A 39 -12.33 15.88 -2.82
N ASN A 40 -13.66 15.78 -2.70
CA ASN A 40 -14.55 16.91 -2.96
C ASN A 40 -14.43 18.03 -1.92
N THR A 41 -14.12 17.69 -0.67
CA THR A 41 -14.03 18.67 0.44
C THR A 41 -12.65 19.29 0.57
N VAL A 42 -11.56 18.54 0.36
CA VAL A 42 -10.18 18.99 0.63
C VAL A 42 -9.43 19.38 -0.65
N CYS A 43 -9.78 18.79 -1.80
CA CYS A 43 -9.10 19.00 -3.08
C CYS A 43 -9.95 19.78 -4.09
N SER A 44 -10.86 20.65 -3.63
CA SER A 44 -11.56 21.61 -4.50
C SER A 44 -10.58 22.50 -5.28
N GLU A 45 -10.98 22.97 -6.47
CA GLU A 45 -10.12 23.63 -7.46
C GLU A 45 -9.16 24.68 -6.86
N LEU A 46 -7.87 24.54 -7.19
CA LEU A 46 -6.82 25.47 -6.78
C LEU A 46 -6.89 26.72 -7.68
N GLU A 47 -7.30 27.86 -7.12
CA GLU A 47 -7.26 29.15 -7.84
C GLU A 47 -5.80 29.59 -8.10
N GLN A 48 -5.54 30.27 -9.22
CA GLN A 48 -4.19 30.62 -9.70
C GLN A 48 -3.37 31.53 -8.75
N ASP A 49 -4.01 32.26 -7.83
CA ASP A 49 -3.37 33.11 -6.81
C ASP A 49 -3.49 32.51 -5.40
N THR A 50 -2.94 31.30 -5.22
CA THR A 50 -3.09 30.56 -3.96
C THR A 50 -2.00 30.88 -2.93
N THR A 51 -2.39 31.16 -1.68
CA THR A 51 -1.49 31.30 -0.53
C THR A 51 -0.72 30.00 -0.25
N GLU A 52 0.50 30.07 0.28
CA GLU A 52 1.33 28.92 0.67
C GLU A 52 0.56 27.92 1.56
N GLU A 53 -0.27 28.43 2.47
CA GLU A 53 -1.14 27.61 3.31
C GLU A 53 -2.16 26.78 2.50
N ARG A 54 -2.79 27.36 1.47
CA ARG A 54 -3.70 26.64 0.57
C ARG A 54 -2.96 25.59 -0.26
N LEU A 55 -1.75 25.90 -0.73
CA LEU A 55 -0.90 24.95 -1.45
C LEU A 55 -0.50 23.75 -0.58
N MET A 56 -0.11 24.00 0.67
CA MET A 56 0.21 22.95 1.64
C MET A 56 -1.02 22.09 1.95
N ARG A 57 -2.20 22.69 2.14
CA ARG A 57 -3.46 21.96 2.33
C ARG A 57 -3.78 21.06 1.15
N TYR A 58 -3.67 21.58 -0.07
CA TYR A 58 -3.86 20.79 -1.28
C TYR A 58 -2.85 19.65 -1.39
N THR A 59 -1.59 19.92 -1.09
CA THR A 59 -0.50 18.92 -1.10
C THR A 59 -0.77 17.79 -0.11
N ARG A 60 -1.14 18.12 1.14
CA ARG A 60 -1.56 17.14 2.15
C ARG A 60 -2.79 16.35 1.70
N GLY A 61 -3.78 17.01 1.11
CA GLY A 61 -4.95 16.37 0.53
C GLY A 61 -4.60 15.38 -0.58
N TYR A 62 -3.74 15.77 -1.50
CA TYR A 62 -3.26 14.92 -2.58
C TYR A 62 -2.49 13.69 -2.07
N ILE A 63 -1.57 13.88 -1.11
CA ILE A 63 -0.84 12.77 -0.49
C ILE A 63 -1.82 11.83 0.24
N MET A 64 -2.81 12.37 0.95
CA MET A 64 -3.83 11.57 1.62
C MET A 64 -4.63 10.71 0.65
N GLN A 65 -4.91 11.22 -0.56
CA GLN A 65 -5.56 10.42 -1.61
C GLN A 65 -4.66 9.29 -2.10
N LEU A 66 -3.37 9.55 -2.31
CA LEU A 66 -2.41 8.50 -2.67
C LEU A 66 -2.31 7.43 -1.58
N ILE A 67 -2.29 7.85 -0.31
CA ILE A 67 -2.28 6.96 0.84
C ILE A 67 -3.54 6.10 0.87
N GLY A 68 -4.73 6.71 0.77
CA GLY A 68 -6.00 6.00 0.88
C GLY A 68 -6.38 5.15 -0.34
N GLY A 69 -6.02 5.59 -1.54
CA GLY A 69 -6.43 4.94 -2.79
C GLY A 69 -5.40 3.97 -3.37
N ILE A 70 -4.11 4.12 -3.05
CA ILE A 70 -3.04 3.34 -3.68
C ILE A 70 -2.22 2.58 -2.66
N LEU A 71 -1.72 3.26 -1.62
CA LEU A 71 -0.73 2.68 -0.71
C LEU A 71 -1.40 1.80 0.37
N PHE A 72 -2.50 2.28 0.94
CA PHE A 72 -3.21 1.65 2.04
C PHE A 72 -4.73 1.52 1.81
N PRO A 73 -5.21 1.16 0.60
CA PRO A 73 -6.62 0.95 0.40
C PRO A 73 -7.11 -0.21 1.27
N ASP A 74 -8.34 -0.11 1.76
CA ASP A 74 -9.02 -1.23 2.38
C ASP A 74 -9.72 -2.09 1.31
N ALA A 75 -10.28 -3.23 1.70
CA ALA A 75 -11.02 -4.10 0.77
C ALA A 75 -12.32 -3.46 0.23
N SER A 76 -12.73 -2.30 0.76
CA SER A 76 -13.90 -1.54 0.29
C SER A 76 -13.56 -0.53 -0.80
N ASP A 77 -12.27 -0.29 -1.06
CA ASP A 77 -11.69 0.59 -2.09
C ASP A 77 -12.28 2.02 -2.12
N SER A 78 -12.90 2.45 -1.01
CA SER A 78 -13.68 3.69 -0.98
C SER A 78 -13.43 4.52 0.25
N ARG A 79 -12.56 4.06 1.17
CA ARG A 79 -12.36 4.66 2.49
C ARG A 79 -10.89 4.80 2.81
N VAL A 80 -10.56 5.90 3.49
CA VAL A 80 -9.23 6.18 4.03
C VAL A 80 -9.31 6.37 5.54
N TYR A 81 -8.32 5.84 6.26
CA TYR A 81 -8.22 6.04 7.70
C TYR A 81 -7.70 7.43 8.02
N ILE A 82 -8.39 8.18 8.89
CA ILE A 82 -8.04 9.56 9.25
C ILE A 82 -6.66 9.63 9.93
N ARG A 83 -6.20 8.56 10.58
CA ARG A 83 -4.88 8.49 11.26
C ARG A 83 -3.70 8.94 10.39
N TRP A 84 -3.81 8.76 9.08
CA TRP A 84 -2.77 9.18 8.14
C TRP A 84 -2.63 10.70 8.08
N LEU A 85 -3.71 11.44 8.30
CA LEU A 85 -3.72 12.90 8.30
C LEU A 85 -2.76 13.45 9.37
N SER A 86 -2.69 12.82 10.55
CA SER A 86 -1.79 13.21 11.63
C SER A 86 -0.32 13.16 11.21
N LEU A 87 0.07 12.21 10.34
CA LEU A 87 1.42 12.11 9.79
C LEU A 87 1.71 13.15 8.70
N LEU A 88 0.67 13.68 8.05
CA LEU A 88 0.80 14.66 6.97
C LEU A 88 0.88 16.11 7.48
N VAL A 89 0.60 16.34 8.76
CA VAL A 89 0.75 17.67 9.39
C VAL A 89 2.20 18.12 9.31
N ASP A 90 3.14 17.27 9.69
CA ASP A 90 4.57 17.57 9.66
C ASP A 90 5.33 16.60 8.74
N LEU A 91 5.31 16.93 7.44
CA LEU A 91 6.05 16.17 6.44
C LEU A 91 7.57 16.20 6.65
N ASN A 92 8.11 17.20 7.36
CA ASN A 92 9.55 17.26 7.64
C ASN A 92 9.96 16.24 8.69
N THR A 93 9.11 16.03 9.70
CA THR A 93 9.33 15.02 10.75
C THR A 93 8.99 13.62 10.26
N TYR A 94 7.84 13.43 9.63
CA TYR A 94 7.34 12.10 9.25
C TYR A 94 7.76 11.64 7.84
N GLY A 95 8.38 12.52 7.05
CA GLY A 95 8.94 12.17 5.73
C GLY A 95 10.10 11.17 5.82
N TRP A 96 10.77 11.09 6.97
CA TRP A 96 11.87 10.14 7.23
C TRP A 96 11.41 8.73 7.60
N LEU A 97 10.10 8.53 7.82
CA LEU A 97 9.56 7.21 8.10
C LEU A 97 9.70 6.28 6.89
N SER A 98 9.85 4.98 7.15
CA SER A 98 9.92 3.96 6.10
C SER A 98 8.53 3.64 5.55
N TRP A 99 7.98 4.54 4.73
CA TRP A 99 6.69 4.37 4.07
C TRP A 99 6.61 3.08 3.25
N GLY A 100 7.71 2.67 2.61
CA GLY A 100 7.78 1.40 1.88
C GLY A 100 7.55 0.18 2.77
N SER A 101 8.16 0.15 3.96
CA SER A 101 7.97 -0.93 4.93
C SER A 101 6.53 -0.96 5.46
N ALA A 102 5.96 0.22 5.74
CA ALA A 102 4.57 0.33 6.19
C ALA A 102 3.59 -0.17 5.12
N VAL A 103 3.79 0.20 3.85
CA VAL A 103 2.99 -0.28 2.71
C VAL A 103 3.08 -1.80 2.58
N LEU A 104 4.27 -2.35 2.75
CA LEU A 104 4.48 -3.80 2.65
C LEU A 104 3.82 -4.54 3.81
N ALA A 105 3.91 -4.03 5.05
CA ALA A 105 3.18 -4.58 6.19
C ALA A 105 1.66 -4.57 5.95
N TRP A 106 1.12 -3.45 5.47
CA TRP A 106 -0.30 -3.36 5.16
C TRP A 106 -0.71 -4.34 4.05
N LEU A 107 0.07 -4.44 2.97
CA LEU A 107 -0.18 -5.39 1.88
C LEU A 107 -0.18 -6.84 2.40
N TYR A 108 0.78 -7.22 3.23
CA TYR A 108 0.86 -8.56 3.81
C TYR A 108 -0.38 -8.88 4.65
N ARG A 109 -0.79 -7.95 5.52
CA ARG A 109 -2.03 -8.08 6.29
C ARG A 109 -3.26 -8.25 5.40
N GLN A 110 -3.38 -7.45 4.34
CA GLN A 110 -4.51 -7.54 3.41
C GLN A 110 -4.50 -8.85 2.61
N MET A 111 -3.33 -9.39 2.25
CA MET A 111 -3.24 -10.71 1.63
C MET A 111 -3.66 -11.82 2.60
N CYS A 112 -3.28 -11.75 3.88
CA CYS A 112 -3.78 -12.68 4.89
C CYS A 112 -5.32 -12.63 4.98
N HIS A 113 -5.88 -11.42 5.08
CA HIS A 113 -7.33 -11.24 5.14
C HIS A 113 -8.02 -11.76 3.87
N ALA A 114 -7.46 -11.54 2.68
CA ALA A 114 -8.06 -12.01 1.42
C ALA A 114 -8.15 -13.54 1.31
N MET A 115 -7.41 -14.29 2.14
CA MET A 115 -7.49 -15.75 2.22
C MET A 115 -8.60 -16.24 3.17
N GLU A 116 -9.22 -15.36 3.95
CA GLU A 116 -10.32 -15.70 4.84
C GLU A 116 -11.62 -16.02 4.06
N HIS A 117 -12.45 -16.89 4.64
CA HIS A 117 -13.67 -17.33 3.97
C HIS A 117 -14.67 -16.18 3.81
N GLY A 118 -15.20 -16.00 2.60
CA GLY A 118 -16.19 -14.97 2.28
C GLY A 118 -15.61 -13.62 1.85
N GLN A 119 -14.28 -13.47 1.80
CA GLN A 119 -13.65 -12.28 1.23
C GLN A 119 -13.63 -12.35 -0.30
N CYS A 120 -14.04 -11.26 -0.94
CA CYS A 120 -14.12 -11.16 -2.40
C CYS A 120 -13.15 -10.13 -3.00
N ASN A 121 -12.58 -9.25 -2.17
CA ASN A 121 -11.71 -8.15 -2.58
C ASN A 121 -10.39 -8.23 -1.81
N LEU A 122 -9.32 -7.77 -2.47
CA LEU A 122 -8.00 -7.60 -1.87
C LEU A 122 -7.75 -6.11 -1.64
N GLY A 123 -7.52 -5.73 -0.39
CA GLY A 123 -7.01 -4.39 -0.06
C GLY A 123 -5.48 -4.31 -0.20
N GLY A 124 -4.94 -3.14 0.14
CA GLY A 124 -3.50 -2.85 0.10
C GLY A 124 -2.99 -2.52 -1.29
N CYS A 125 -1.69 -2.25 -1.39
CA CYS A 125 -1.07 -1.78 -2.63
C CYS A 125 -0.96 -2.91 -3.69
N VAL A 126 -2.09 -3.25 -4.32
CA VAL A 126 -2.18 -4.29 -5.37
C VAL A 126 -1.27 -3.93 -6.56
N SER A 127 -1.06 -2.64 -6.81
CA SER A 127 -0.09 -2.18 -7.81
C SER A 127 1.33 -2.68 -7.53
N LEU A 128 1.76 -2.71 -6.27
CA LEU A 128 3.08 -3.26 -5.92
C LEU A 128 3.13 -4.76 -6.19
N LEU A 129 2.09 -5.50 -5.80
CA LEU A 129 1.98 -6.94 -6.02
C LEU A 129 1.98 -7.30 -7.52
N LEU A 130 1.20 -6.59 -8.34
CA LEU A 130 1.15 -6.79 -9.78
C LEU A 130 2.46 -6.41 -10.47
N SER A 131 3.11 -5.33 -10.03
CA SER A 131 4.43 -4.95 -10.53
C SER A 131 5.43 -6.08 -10.32
N TRP A 132 5.52 -6.60 -9.09
CA TRP A 132 6.35 -7.75 -8.77
C TRP A 132 5.99 -8.95 -9.65
N ALA A 133 4.70 -9.31 -9.73
CA ALA A 133 4.25 -10.44 -10.54
C ALA A 133 4.62 -10.31 -12.03
N TYR A 134 4.55 -9.12 -12.63
CA TYR A 134 4.92 -8.91 -14.05
C TYR A 134 6.44 -8.91 -14.31
N HIS A 135 7.23 -8.60 -13.29
CA HIS A 135 8.69 -8.75 -13.35
C HIS A 135 9.11 -10.21 -13.27
N HIS A 136 8.40 -11.05 -12.51
CA HIS A 136 8.76 -12.46 -12.29
C HIS A 136 8.05 -13.44 -13.22
N PHE A 137 6.75 -13.27 -13.47
CA PHE A 137 5.96 -14.18 -14.32
C PHE A 137 5.80 -13.60 -15.72
N LEU A 138 6.67 -14.02 -16.64
CA LEU A 138 6.70 -13.49 -17.99
C LEU A 138 5.36 -13.67 -18.74
N LEU A 139 4.63 -14.76 -18.43
CA LEU A 139 3.33 -15.07 -19.02
C LEU A 139 2.18 -14.16 -18.54
N LEU A 140 2.35 -13.46 -17.41
CA LEU A 140 1.32 -12.55 -16.88
C LEU A 140 1.52 -11.12 -17.37
N ARG A 141 2.65 -10.84 -18.01
CA ARG A 141 3.05 -9.50 -18.41
C ARG A 141 2.08 -8.94 -19.46
N PRO A 142 1.52 -7.74 -19.26
CA PRO A 142 0.68 -7.11 -20.28
C PRO A 142 1.51 -6.64 -21.48
N ASP A 143 0.87 -6.56 -22.64
CA ASP A 143 1.47 -5.98 -23.84
C ASP A 143 1.92 -4.54 -23.56
N GLY A 144 3.15 -4.20 -23.99
CA GLY A 144 3.74 -2.88 -23.77
C GLY A 144 4.28 -2.65 -22.35
N PHE A 145 4.40 -3.68 -21.50
CA PHE A 145 5.06 -3.56 -20.20
C PHE A 145 6.50 -3.04 -20.35
N ASN A 146 6.72 -1.81 -19.89
CA ASN A 146 8.01 -1.14 -19.94
C ASN A 146 8.61 -1.06 -18.53
N THR A 147 9.72 -1.76 -18.32
CA THR A 147 10.54 -1.75 -17.08
C THR A 147 10.97 -0.33 -16.66
N ARG A 148 11.02 0.63 -17.60
CA ARG A 148 11.39 2.02 -17.33
C ARG A 148 10.28 2.87 -16.73
N ARG A 149 9.02 2.42 -16.75
CA ARG A 149 7.92 3.18 -16.15
C ARG A 149 7.34 2.41 -14.99
N PHE A 150 7.03 3.10 -13.89
CA PHE A 150 6.16 2.55 -12.85
C PHE A 150 4.76 2.44 -13.43
N SER A 151 4.55 1.44 -14.29
CA SER A 151 3.47 1.43 -15.28
C SER A 151 2.08 1.44 -14.65
N LEU A 152 1.97 1.22 -13.34
CA LEU A 152 0.71 1.14 -12.61
C LEU A 152 0.25 2.47 -12.02
N ILE A 153 1.15 3.42 -11.75
CA ILE A 153 0.75 4.81 -11.44
C ILE A 153 0.19 5.46 -12.72
N GLU A 154 0.81 5.21 -13.88
CA GLU A 154 0.26 5.66 -15.18
C GLU A 154 -1.06 4.95 -15.55
N ARG A 155 -1.26 3.68 -15.15
CA ARG A 155 -2.52 2.94 -15.40
C ARG A 155 -3.69 3.43 -14.55
N TRP A 156 -3.43 4.07 -13.42
CA TRP A 156 -4.47 4.76 -12.64
C TRP A 156 -5.03 5.97 -13.41
N ILE A 157 -4.21 6.62 -14.24
CA ILE A 157 -4.63 7.69 -15.16
C ILE A 157 -5.37 7.11 -16.38
N GLN A 158 -5.01 5.89 -16.83
CA GLN A 158 -5.72 5.14 -17.87
C GLN A 158 -6.62 4.05 -17.28
N TYR A 159 -7.52 4.41 -16.37
CA TYR A 159 -8.56 3.50 -15.90
C TYR A 159 -9.45 3.11 -17.08
N TRP A 160 -9.12 1.98 -17.73
CA TRP A 160 -9.89 1.44 -18.84
C TRP A 160 -11.20 0.86 -18.27
N PRO A 161 -12.38 1.32 -18.71
CA PRO A 161 -13.66 0.86 -18.18
C PRO A 161 -13.94 -0.64 -18.40
N ASP A 162 -13.15 -1.31 -19.25
CA ASP A 162 -13.30 -2.74 -19.61
C ASP A 162 -12.74 -3.74 -18.59
N ASN A 163 -12.42 -3.29 -17.37
CA ASN A 163 -12.04 -4.19 -16.29
C ASN A 163 -13.25 -4.96 -15.71
N ALA A 164 -14.47 -4.70 -16.20
CA ALA A 164 -15.67 -5.44 -15.86
C ALA A 164 -15.80 -6.75 -16.65
N ARG A 165 -15.75 -7.88 -15.90
CA ARG A 165 -16.53 -9.12 -16.11
C ARG A 165 -16.18 -10.02 -17.30
N GLY A 166 -15.11 -10.79 -17.16
CA GLY A 166 -15.00 -12.05 -17.88
C GLY A 166 -14.59 -13.18 -16.95
N GLU A 167 -15.52 -14.09 -16.61
CA GLU A 167 -15.17 -15.42 -16.08
C GLU A 167 -14.09 -16.08 -16.97
N SER A 168 -14.11 -15.77 -18.26
CA SER A 168 -13.07 -16.11 -19.25
C SER A 168 -11.67 -15.60 -18.91
N ARG A 169 -11.50 -14.33 -18.49
CA ARG A 169 -10.19 -13.78 -18.10
C ARG A 169 -9.68 -14.41 -16.80
N LEU A 170 -10.55 -14.61 -15.81
CA LEU A 170 -10.18 -15.31 -14.57
C LEU A 170 -9.78 -16.77 -14.85
N ARG A 171 -10.54 -17.47 -15.69
CA ARG A 171 -10.17 -18.81 -16.16
C ARG A 171 -8.83 -18.79 -16.88
N HIS A 172 -8.58 -17.83 -17.77
CA HIS A 172 -7.32 -17.68 -18.47
C HIS A 172 -6.15 -17.54 -17.49
N TYR A 173 -6.20 -16.57 -16.56
CA TYR A 173 -5.12 -16.39 -15.58
C TYR A 173 -4.92 -17.61 -14.68
N ARG A 174 -5.99 -18.28 -14.23
CA ARG A 174 -5.89 -19.53 -13.46
C ARG A 174 -5.21 -20.64 -14.26
N CYS A 175 -5.60 -20.84 -15.52
CA CYS A 175 -4.97 -21.82 -16.40
C CYS A 175 -3.49 -21.49 -16.64
N THR A 176 -3.17 -20.23 -16.90
CA THR A 176 -1.80 -19.75 -17.09
C THR A 176 -0.96 -20.03 -15.84
N LEU A 177 -1.43 -19.63 -14.65
CA LEU A 177 -0.75 -19.85 -13.37
C LEU A 177 -0.55 -21.35 -13.08
N ASN A 178 -1.57 -22.18 -13.30
CA ASN A 178 -1.49 -23.64 -13.11
C ASN A 178 -0.47 -24.30 -14.06
N GLY A 179 -0.22 -23.69 -15.22
CA GLY A 179 0.74 -24.16 -16.22
C GLY A 179 2.14 -23.54 -16.11
N ILE A 180 2.42 -22.72 -15.08
CA ILE A 180 3.74 -22.10 -14.91
C ILE A 180 4.78 -23.17 -14.58
N GLY A 181 5.70 -23.39 -15.52
CA GLY A 181 6.93 -24.13 -15.28
C GLY A 181 8.06 -23.22 -14.80
N MET A 182 9.16 -23.82 -14.32
CA MET A 182 10.32 -23.07 -13.79
C MET A 182 10.93 -22.08 -14.79
N LEU A 183 10.84 -22.36 -16.09
CA LEU A 183 11.38 -21.51 -17.17
C LEU A 183 10.52 -20.28 -17.47
N ASN A 184 9.26 -20.28 -17.00
CA ASN A 184 8.34 -19.16 -17.19
C ASN A 184 8.49 -18.09 -16.10
N VAL A 185 9.39 -18.34 -15.14
CA VAL A 185 9.70 -17.47 -14.01
C VAL A 185 11.09 -16.89 -14.17
N ASP A 186 11.18 -15.57 -14.17
CA ASP A 186 12.44 -14.85 -14.01
C ASP A 186 12.80 -14.81 -12.52
N TRP A 187 13.74 -15.66 -12.13
CA TRP A 187 14.21 -15.78 -10.75
C TRP A 187 15.23 -14.73 -10.36
N MET A 188 15.71 -13.90 -11.28
CA MET A 188 16.73 -12.86 -11.03
C MET A 188 16.32 -11.54 -11.69
N SER A 189 15.05 -11.19 -11.57
CA SER A 189 14.47 -10.00 -12.22
C SER A 189 15.23 -8.71 -11.86
N TYR A 190 15.78 -8.60 -10.65
CA TYR A 190 16.57 -7.46 -10.18
C TYR A 190 17.98 -7.39 -10.77
N ALA A 191 18.50 -8.46 -11.36
CA ALA A 191 19.75 -8.44 -12.13
C ALA A 191 19.59 -7.72 -13.49
N ASN A 192 18.36 -7.34 -13.87
CA ASN A 192 18.11 -6.58 -15.08
C ASN A 192 18.81 -5.20 -15.02
N PRO A 193 19.74 -4.88 -15.94
CA PRO A 193 20.45 -3.60 -15.95
C PRO A 193 19.53 -2.38 -15.99
N GLN A 194 18.33 -2.53 -16.57
CA GLN A 194 17.32 -1.47 -16.65
C GLN A 194 16.66 -1.17 -15.30
N LEU A 195 16.69 -2.13 -14.36
CA LEU A 195 16.24 -1.95 -12.97
C LEU A 195 17.38 -1.48 -12.08
N ILE A 196 18.58 -2.06 -12.23
CA ILE A 196 19.77 -1.66 -11.46
C ILE A 196 20.03 -0.15 -11.61
N GLY A 197 19.94 0.39 -12.83
CA GLY A 197 20.13 1.82 -13.07
C GLY A 197 19.10 2.76 -12.41
N LYS A 198 18.03 2.22 -11.82
CA LYS A 198 17.00 2.99 -11.09
C LYS A 198 17.07 2.84 -9.59
N VAL A 199 17.69 1.78 -9.08
CA VAL A 199 17.81 1.54 -7.65
C VAL A 199 18.93 2.44 -7.12
N PRO A 200 18.70 3.23 -6.06
CA PRO A 200 19.75 4.01 -5.44
C PRO A 200 20.97 3.13 -5.08
N PRO A 201 22.22 3.56 -5.33
CA PRO A 201 23.41 2.76 -5.07
C PRO A 201 23.48 2.20 -3.63
N ALA A 202 23.05 2.98 -2.64
CA ALA A 202 23.00 2.58 -1.24
C ALA A 202 22.11 1.34 -0.98
N ILE A 203 21.09 1.10 -1.81
CA ILE A 203 20.22 -0.08 -1.73
C ILE A 203 20.83 -1.24 -2.52
N ALA A 204 21.47 -0.96 -3.67
CA ALA A 204 22.12 -1.96 -4.50
C ALA A 204 23.35 -2.60 -3.82
N GLU A 205 24.07 -1.83 -3.00
CA GLU A 205 25.25 -2.30 -2.25
C GLU A 205 24.88 -3.11 -0.99
N ALA A 206 23.61 -3.08 -0.59
CA ALA A 206 23.14 -3.74 0.63
C ALA A 206 22.81 -5.23 0.40
N GLU A 207 23.74 -6.00 -0.17
CA GLU A 207 23.60 -7.45 -0.39
C GLU A 207 23.23 -8.21 0.90
N ALA A 208 23.68 -7.71 2.07
CA ALA A 208 23.35 -8.28 3.38
C ALA A 208 21.88 -8.08 3.80
N LEU A 209 21.20 -7.04 3.31
CA LEU A 209 19.77 -6.81 3.61
C LEU A 209 18.85 -7.74 2.82
N ALA A 210 19.33 -8.29 1.69
CA ALA A 210 18.56 -9.19 0.83
C ALA A 210 18.27 -10.56 1.45
N ALA A 211 18.86 -10.88 2.62
CA ALA A 211 18.58 -12.09 3.39
C ALA A 211 18.08 -11.79 4.81
N LEU A 212 17.87 -10.51 5.15
CA LEU A 212 17.45 -10.12 6.49
C LEU A 212 15.96 -10.45 6.69
N VAL A 213 15.67 -11.29 7.67
CA VAL A 213 14.31 -11.49 8.16
C VAL A 213 14.03 -10.44 9.24
N CYS A 214 13.05 -9.57 9.02
CA CYS A 214 12.75 -8.46 9.94
C CYS A 214 11.25 -8.22 10.12
N LEU A 215 10.92 -7.44 11.15
CA LEU A 215 9.55 -6.99 11.40
C LEU A 215 9.27 -5.71 10.59
N LEU A 216 8.14 -5.71 9.90
CA LEU A 216 7.55 -4.55 9.27
C LEU A 216 6.47 -3.99 10.19
N LEU A 217 6.56 -2.70 10.47
CA LEU A 217 5.64 -2.00 11.36
C LEU A 217 4.80 -1.01 10.57
N CYS A 218 3.50 -1.04 10.79
CA CYS A 218 2.55 -0.04 10.30
C CYS A 218 1.54 0.27 11.42
N PHE A 219 1.86 1.27 12.25
CA PHE A 219 1.14 1.51 13.51
C PHE A 219 1.09 0.23 14.36
N ALA A 220 -0.11 -0.22 14.75
CA ALA A 220 -0.31 -1.46 15.50
C ALA A 220 -0.06 -2.74 14.66
N ILE A 221 0.08 -2.64 13.34
CA ILE A 221 0.26 -3.80 12.46
C ILE A 221 1.70 -4.25 12.48
N ILE A 222 1.88 -5.55 12.69
CA ILE A 222 3.19 -6.18 12.75
C ILE A 222 3.21 -7.39 11.82
N GLU A 223 4.06 -7.35 10.81
CA GLU A 223 4.23 -8.43 9.83
C GLU A 223 5.69 -8.82 9.69
N TRP A 224 5.98 -10.08 9.37
CA TRP A 224 7.34 -10.51 9.07
C TRP A 224 7.68 -10.37 7.60
N HIS A 225 8.85 -9.78 7.32
CA HIS A 225 9.45 -9.77 5.99
C HIS A 225 10.42 -10.94 5.84
N GLN A 226 9.95 -12.04 5.25
CA GLN A 226 10.73 -13.26 5.04
C GLN A 226 11.47 -13.25 3.69
N VAL A 227 12.47 -12.38 3.57
CA VAL A 227 13.26 -12.25 2.33
C VAL A 227 14.15 -13.48 2.07
N ASP A 228 14.50 -14.20 3.13
CA ASP A 228 15.20 -15.48 3.11
C ASP A 228 14.51 -16.52 2.20
N GLY A 229 13.18 -16.42 2.04
CA GLY A 229 12.41 -17.29 1.16
C GLY A 229 12.49 -17.01 -0.34
N VAL A 230 13.09 -15.89 -0.72
CA VAL A 230 13.15 -15.43 -2.11
C VAL A 230 14.52 -14.86 -2.48
N VAL A 231 15.59 -15.22 -1.76
CA VAL A 231 16.96 -14.70 -1.96
C VAL A 231 17.48 -14.86 -3.38
N ARG A 232 16.94 -15.81 -4.15
CA ARG A 232 17.31 -16.00 -5.56
C ARG A 232 17.11 -14.76 -6.42
N GLN A 233 16.10 -13.95 -6.10
CA GLN A 233 15.80 -12.71 -6.84
C GLN A 233 16.94 -11.68 -6.75
N PHE A 234 17.77 -11.78 -5.71
CA PHE A 234 18.93 -10.92 -5.49
C PHE A 234 20.26 -11.60 -5.86
N GLY A 235 20.21 -12.72 -6.61
CA GLY A 235 21.41 -13.48 -6.98
C GLY A 235 21.93 -14.43 -5.90
N GLY A 236 21.23 -14.53 -4.76
CA GLY A 236 21.56 -15.46 -3.68
C GLY A 236 21.21 -16.92 -3.99
N LEU A 237 21.84 -17.84 -3.26
CA LEU A 237 21.50 -19.26 -3.33
C LEU A 237 20.22 -19.54 -2.51
N GLN A 238 19.15 -19.98 -3.17
CA GLN A 238 17.91 -20.36 -2.48
C GLN A 238 18.04 -21.74 -1.85
N HIS A 239 18.00 -21.78 -0.52
CA HIS A 239 17.90 -23.02 0.23
C HIS A 239 16.45 -23.50 0.32
N ILE A 240 16.25 -24.79 0.61
CA ILE A 240 14.93 -25.35 0.91
C ILE A 240 14.38 -24.61 2.12
N LEU A 241 13.20 -24.01 1.96
CA LEU A 241 12.53 -23.24 3.00
C LEU A 241 12.34 -24.08 4.26
N THR A 242 12.83 -23.57 5.38
CA THR A 242 12.41 -24.05 6.70
C THR A 242 10.98 -23.62 6.98
N ARG A 243 10.32 -24.27 7.93
CA ARG A 243 8.95 -23.94 8.32
C ARG A 243 8.85 -22.42 8.61
N PRO A 244 7.84 -21.71 8.06
CA PRO A 244 7.69 -20.29 8.30
C PRO A 244 7.50 -20.02 9.80
N LEU A 245 7.94 -18.83 10.24
CA LEU A 245 7.76 -18.39 11.61
C LEU A 245 6.28 -18.42 11.97
N ASN A 246 5.93 -19.04 13.09
CA ASN A 246 4.57 -18.95 13.61
C ASN A 246 4.39 -17.56 14.24
N ILE A 247 3.45 -16.80 13.69
CA ILE A 247 3.19 -15.41 14.06
C ILE A 247 1.79 -15.23 14.66
N ASP A 248 1.10 -16.33 14.96
CA ASP A 248 -0.26 -16.33 15.51
C ASP A 248 -0.35 -15.58 16.85
N GLU A 249 0.65 -15.69 17.70
CA GLU A 249 0.70 -14.99 18.99
C GLU A 249 0.80 -13.48 18.79
N MET A 250 1.59 -13.04 17.80
CA MET A 250 1.76 -11.63 17.46
C MET A 250 0.50 -11.05 16.79
N HIS A 251 -0.17 -11.83 15.93
CA HIS A 251 -1.47 -11.47 15.36
C HIS A 251 -2.59 -11.31 16.43
N ARG A 252 -2.40 -11.80 17.65
CA ARG A 252 -3.33 -11.51 18.76
C ARG A 252 -3.13 -10.11 19.35
N LEU A 253 -1.98 -9.49 19.09
CA LEU A 253 -1.54 -8.21 19.67
C LEU A 253 -1.66 -7.05 18.67
N ASP A 254 -1.70 -7.32 17.36
CA ASP A 254 -1.64 -6.31 16.29
C ASP A 254 -3.01 -5.71 15.89
N GLY A 255 -4.05 -5.97 16.69
CA GLY A 255 -5.42 -5.51 16.43
C GLY A 255 -6.11 -6.19 15.23
N ARG A 256 -5.59 -7.31 14.70
CA ARG A 256 -6.21 -8.08 13.59
C ARG A 256 -7.59 -8.66 13.92
N PHE A 257 -7.87 -8.93 15.20
CA PHE A 257 -9.12 -9.54 15.67
C PHE A 257 -10.10 -8.55 16.35
N GLY A 258 -10.04 -7.26 16.01
CA GLY A 258 -11.06 -6.30 16.46
C GLY A 258 -10.91 -5.80 17.89
N ARG A 259 -9.69 -5.78 18.44
CA ARG A 259 -9.39 -4.81 19.50
C ARG A 259 -9.10 -3.48 18.82
N ASP A 260 -10.11 -2.62 18.73
CA ASP A 260 -9.99 -1.20 18.38
C ASP A 260 -9.23 -0.42 19.48
N GLU A 261 -8.21 -1.03 20.09
CA GLU A 261 -7.38 -0.42 21.12
C GLU A 261 -6.16 0.19 20.44
N TRP A 262 -6.11 1.52 20.50
CA TRP A 262 -5.02 2.32 19.98
C TRP A 262 -3.85 2.30 20.96
N PHE A 263 -2.63 2.13 20.44
CA PHE A 263 -1.40 2.42 21.18
C PHE A 263 -0.76 3.67 20.57
N PRO A 264 -0.47 4.71 21.37
CA PRO A 264 0.20 5.94 20.93
C PRO A 264 1.56 5.73 20.28
#